data_AF-A0A328BGG9-F1
#
_entry.id   AF-A0A328BGG9-F1
#
_cell.length_a   1.000
_cell.length_b   1.000
_cell.length_c   1.000
_cell.angle_alpha   90.00
_cell.angle_beta   90.00
_cell.angle_gamma   90.00
#
_symmetry.space_group_name_H-M   'P 1'
#
loop_
_entity.id
_entity.type
_entity.pdbx_description
1 polymer ?
#
loop_
_entity_poly.entity_id
_entity_poly.type
_entity_poly.pdbx_seq_one_letter_code
_entity_poly.pdbx_strand_id
1 'polypeptide(L)'
;MKSVLAAAVAALALAAPAVALADPAREAIDRYVAWRGGPAFEKATGLLVRGKTDNGRFQGEVERRIEPGRSVERISLGSAVIHRAFIGDGGWTVTLSGQVEDAGAPAAKDAARRRLVAFDDALRGKNGKVTLEPGETFEGRTVQVLRVTFDGRNRYDLLLDPASGALVAERLTEEGTTTTTRFDDWRMVEGVRMPFRQVQQTAEDPIVMTTLLTEVDINPKADPGAFARPASRKLYAFPEGRAHTDPLTFELYMGTRINIPAAVNGAQTNVMLDSGAEATVLDKAYAESLGIKPTAIVAAVGTGGRDVAELANGVTIRIGDVELRDLTVALMDLKPIAAAIGRPLPAILGKEVLNALTVQLDFGGQTITFHDPARFQPPAGAVPVPVTNVSGLHAIPASIEGGKPVLMDFDLGNGQPLLVFPTYWKPNGMLSDRPTSKGMSGAIGGMRSRNVATVKSLTLAGVTLRDIPATFGDEDNSALNNGHTAGNIGMPILGRFELTTDYARSRIFLKPRPGVIDAPFPKDRLGALTRFGNGAFTIGVVAPGSPAEAAGLKVGQVITAVDGRPAAELGVAGLTALRTGPAGRALALTLASGETMSLVLKDYY
;
A
#
# COMPACT_ATOMS: atom_id res chain seq x y z
N MET A 1 -3.34 -71.24 32.76
CA MET A 1 -4.33 -71.78 31.81
C MET A 1 -5.73 -71.46 32.31
N LYS A 2 -6.59 -70.99 31.41
CA LYS A 2 -8.06 -70.85 31.51
C LYS A 2 -8.63 -69.61 32.23
N SER A 3 -9.03 -68.67 31.38
CA SER A 3 -10.21 -67.79 31.43
C SER A 3 -11.45 -68.36 32.16
N VAL A 4 -12.26 -67.48 32.79
CA VAL A 4 -13.72 -67.29 32.55
C VAL A 4 -14.23 -66.03 33.30
N LEU A 5 -15.22 -65.40 32.68
CA LEU A 5 -15.96 -64.16 32.91
C LEU A 5 -16.88 -64.09 34.17
N ALA A 6 -17.06 -62.84 34.63
CA ALA A 6 -18.31 -62.12 35.00
C ALA A 6 -19.04 -62.35 36.35
N ALA A 7 -19.15 -61.27 37.15
CA ALA A 7 -20.38 -60.67 37.72
C ALA A 7 -19.98 -59.41 38.53
N ALA A 8 -20.17 -58.19 38.02
CA ALA A 8 -21.34 -57.33 38.25
C ALA A 8 -21.55 -56.89 39.72
N VAL A 9 -21.00 -55.72 40.09
CA VAL A 9 -21.54 -54.87 41.16
C VAL A 9 -21.63 -53.45 40.63
N ALA A 10 -22.87 -52.96 40.58
CA ALA A 10 -23.22 -51.60 40.22
C ALA A 10 -22.70 -50.62 41.28
N ALA A 11 -21.92 -49.62 40.85
CA ALA A 11 -21.69 -48.41 41.61
C ALA A 11 -22.51 -47.29 40.94
N LEU A 12 -23.61 -46.89 41.59
CA LEU A 12 -24.24 -45.59 41.35
C LEU A 12 -23.22 -44.52 41.70
N ALA A 13 -22.54 -43.97 40.70
CA ALA A 13 -21.90 -42.67 40.81
C ALA A 13 -22.98 -41.61 40.63
N LEU A 14 -23.35 -40.94 41.73
CA LEU A 14 -24.11 -39.71 41.73
C LEU A 14 -23.40 -38.70 40.81
N ALA A 15 -23.97 -38.47 39.62
CA ALA A 15 -23.59 -37.33 38.80
C ALA A 15 -24.05 -36.07 39.53
N ALA A 16 -23.14 -35.41 40.25
CA ALA A 16 -23.33 -34.01 40.59
C ALA A 16 -23.46 -33.24 39.27
N PRO A 17 -24.43 -32.31 39.13
CA PRO A 17 -24.47 -31.46 37.95
C PRO A 17 -23.14 -30.71 37.90
N ALA A 18 -22.38 -30.89 36.82
CA ALA A 18 -21.26 -30.01 36.53
C ALA A 18 -21.82 -28.60 36.51
N VAL A 19 -21.49 -27.79 37.51
CA VAL A 19 -21.71 -26.35 37.44
C VAL A 19 -20.92 -25.92 36.22
N ALA A 20 -21.62 -25.59 35.13
CA ALA A 20 -20.98 -25.05 33.95
C ALA A 20 -20.23 -23.80 34.42
N LEU A 21 -18.89 -23.86 34.40
CA LEU A 21 -18.06 -22.70 34.65
C LEU A 21 -18.53 -21.63 33.67
N ALA A 22 -18.99 -20.49 34.20
CA ALA A 22 -19.43 -19.38 33.38
C ALA A 22 -18.29 -19.00 32.43
N ASP A 23 -18.60 -18.88 31.13
CA ASP A 23 -17.64 -18.42 30.13
C ASP A 23 -17.31 -16.95 30.45
N PRO A 24 -16.08 -16.62 30.89
CA PRO A 24 -15.74 -15.25 31.28
C PRO A 24 -15.89 -14.24 30.15
N ALA A 25 -15.73 -14.69 28.90
CA ALA A 25 -15.99 -13.85 27.73
C ALA A 25 -17.48 -13.55 27.61
N ARG A 26 -18.34 -14.52 27.90
CA ARG A 26 -19.79 -14.34 27.88
C ARG A 26 -20.26 -13.33 28.93
N GLU A 27 -19.74 -13.40 30.15
CA GLU A 27 -20.08 -12.42 31.18
C GLU A 27 -19.64 -11.00 30.81
N ALA A 28 -18.45 -10.86 30.20
CA ALA A 28 -17.97 -9.57 29.72
C ALA A 28 -18.85 -9.01 28.59
N ILE A 29 -19.28 -9.87 27.64
CA ILE A 29 -20.25 -9.53 26.59
C ILE A 29 -21.57 -9.07 27.20
N ASP A 30 -22.14 -9.85 28.13
CA ASP A 30 -23.45 -9.54 28.72
C ASP A 30 -23.41 -8.20 29.49
N ARG A 31 -22.32 -7.90 30.22
CA ARG A 31 -22.11 -6.58 30.85
C ARG A 31 -22.02 -5.46 29.80
N TYR A 32 -21.23 -5.65 28.74
CA TYR A 32 -21.10 -4.67 27.67
C TYR A 32 -22.43 -4.42 26.94
N VAL A 33 -23.17 -5.47 26.59
CA VAL A 33 -24.47 -5.37 25.92
C VAL A 33 -25.48 -4.64 26.81
N ALA A 34 -25.55 -5.01 28.09
CA ALA A 34 -26.40 -4.30 29.06
C ALA A 34 -26.01 -2.82 29.14
N TRP A 35 -24.70 -2.51 29.23
CA TRP A 35 -24.19 -1.15 29.19
C TRP A 35 -24.35 -0.47 27.82
N ARG A 36 -24.52 -1.17 26.69
CA ARG A 36 -24.79 -0.50 25.41
C ARG A 36 -26.25 -0.13 25.20
N GLY A 37 -27.16 -0.66 26.01
CA GLY A 37 -28.61 -0.45 25.86
C GLY A 37 -29.44 -1.73 25.87
N GLY A 38 -28.82 -2.90 26.08
CA GLY A 38 -29.49 -4.18 26.16
C GLY A 38 -30.33 -4.47 24.90
N PRO A 39 -31.61 -4.84 25.02
CA PRO A 39 -32.47 -5.19 23.89
C PRO A 39 -32.55 -4.16 22.76
N ALA A 40 -32.37 -2.86 23.04
CA ALA A 40 -32.35 -1.84 22.00
C ALA A 40 -31.09 -1.92 21.13
N PHE A 41 -29.91 -2.10 21.75
CA PHE A 41 -28.64 -2.33 21.04
C PHE A 41 -28.68 -3.63 20.25
N GLU A 42 -29.27 -4.67 20.83
CA GLU A 42 -29.40 -5.97 20.20
C GLU A 42 -30.23 -5.96 18.92
N LYS A 43 -31.24 -5.09 18.85
CA LYS A 43 -32.12 -4.91 17.68
C LYS A 43 -31.58 -3.89 16.68
N ALA A 44 -30.49 -3.18 17.00
CA ALA A 44 -29.90 -2.21 16.10
C ALA A 44 -29.24 -2.93 14.92
N THR A 45 -29.59 -2.49 13.71
CA THR A 45 -29.11 -3.05 12.44
C THR A 45 -28.68 -1.98 11.45
N GLY A 46 -28.94 -0.70 11.74
CA GLY A 46 -28.51 0.45 10.97
C GLY A 46 -28.10 1.62 11.86
N LEU A 47 -27.33 2.54 11.29
CA LEU A 47 -26.80 3.71 11.98
C LEU A 47 -26.59 4.83 10.98
N LEU A 48 -27.05 6.04 11.29
CA LEU A 48 -26.62 7.27 10.63
C LEU A 48 -26.00 8.19 11.68
N VAL A 49 -24.80 8.67 11.40
CA VAL A 49 -24.14 9.68 12.23
C VAL A 49 -23.68 10.86 11.38
N ARG A 50 -23.84 12.07 11.91
CA ARG A 50 -23.24 13.29 11.38
C ARG A 50 -22.48 14.03 12.46
N GLY A 51 -21.43 14.74 12.06
CA GLY A 51 -20.61 15.48 13.00
C GLY A 51 -19.54 16.35 12.35
N LYS A 52 -18.70 16.90 13.21
CA LYS A 52 -17.49 17.63 12.83
C LYS A 52 -16.26 16.78 13.11
N THR A 53 -15.22 16.97 12.32
CA THR A 53 -13.93 16.30 12.50
C THR A 53 -12.79 17.31 12.42
N ASP A 54 -11.72 17.09 13.18
CA ASP A 54 -10.60 18.01 13.35
C ASP A 54 -9.31 17.22 13.63
N ASN A 55 -8.20 17.60 13.00
CA ASN A 55 -6.88 17.02 13.23
C ASN A 55 -5.84 17.98 13.85
N GLY A 56 -6.31 19.10 14.41
CA GLY A 56 -5.52 20.21 14.94
C GLY A 56 -5.10 21.25 13.90
N ARG A 57 -5.20 20.94 12.60
CA ARG A 57 -4.80 21.87 11.51
C ARG A 57 -5.95 22.19 10.56
N PHE A 58 -6.79 21.21 10.28
CA PHE A 58 -7.93 21.33 9.40
C PHE A 58 -9.17 20.76 10.05
N GLN A 59 -10.31 21.38 9.76
CA GLN A 59 -11.63 20.95 10.19
C GLN A 59 -12.46 20.50 9.01
N GLY A 60 -13.49 19.71 9.28
CA GLY A 60 -14.49 19.35 8.30
C GLY A 60 -15.65 18.60 8.92
N GLU A 61 -16.28 17.75 8.12
CA GLU A 61 -17.53 17.09 8.44
C GLU A 61 -17.40 15.59 8.25
N VAL A 62 -18.11 14.85 9.09
CA VAL A 62 -18.27 13.41 8.93
C VAL A 62 -19.74 13.10 8.76
N GLU A 63 -20.04 12.27 7.78
CA GLU A 63 -21.29 11.54 7.67
C GLU A 63 -20.96 10.06 7.46
N ARG A 64 -21.55 9.19 8.27
CA ARG A 64 -21.47 7.73 8.06
C ARG A 64 -22.86 7.15 8.16
N ARG A 65 -23.20 6.31 7.20
CA ARG A 65 -24.46 5.59 7.12
C ARG A 65 -24.19 4.11 6.96
N ILE A 66 -24.82 3.31 7.82
CA ILE A 66 -24.78 1.86 7.79
C ILE A 66 -26.20 1.35 7.72
N GLU A 67 -26.45 0.46 6.76
CA GLU A 67 -27.69 -0.29 6.60
C GLU A 67 -27.37 -1.78 6.48
N PRO A 68 -28.36 -2.68 6.59
CA PRO A 68 -28.15 -4.09 6.30
C PRO A 68 -27.50 -4.31 4.93
N GLY A 69 -26.30 -4.90 4.92
CA GLY A 69 -25.57 -5.25 3.70
C GLY A 69 -24.84 -4.09 2.99
N ARG A 70 -24.91 -2.85 3.49
CA ARG A 70 -24.24 -1.71 2.85
C ARG A 70 -23.85 -0.60 3.82
N SER A 71 -22.78 0.12 3.51
CA SER A 71 -22.34 1.31 4.23
C SER A 71 -21.84 2.38 3.27
N VAL A 72 -21.96 3.65 3.65
CA VAL A 72 -21.39 4.78 2.93
C VAL A 72 -20.83 5.77 3.93
N GLU A 73 -19.69 6.35 3.61
CA GLU A 73 -19.13 7.43 4.39
C GLU A 73 -18.64 8.57 3.52
N ARG A 74 -18.78 9.78 4.09
CA ARG A 74 -18.27 11.01 3.55
C ARG A 74 -17.56 11.75 4.68
N ILE A 75 -16.24 11.91 4.57
CA ILE A 75 -15.43 12.62 5.55
C ILE A 75 -14.69 13.72 4.80
N SER A 76 -14.94 14.98 5.16
CA SER A 76 -14.16 16.11 4.69
C SER A 76 -13.19 16.59 5.76
N LEU A 77 -12.01 17.02 5.34
CA LEU A 77 -11.00 17.60 6.21
C LEU A 77 -10.19 18.63 5.44
N GLY A 78 -10.47 19.91 5.67
CA GLY A 78 -10.04 20.96 4.76
C GLY A 78 -10.59 20.70 3.37
N SER A 79 -9.70 20.59 2.39
CA SER A 79 -10.08 20.31 1.00
C SER A 79 -10.13 18.81 0.64
N ALA A 80 -9.63 17.93 1.52
CA ALA A 80 -9.65 16.49 1.32
C ALA A 80 -11.05 15.93 1.55
N VAL A 81 -11.47 15.00 0.70
CA VAL A 81 -12.76 14.30 0.87
C VAL A 81 -12.54 12.80 0.68
N ILE A 82 -12.81 12.03 1.72
CA ILE A 82 -13.03 10.59 1.62
C ILE A 82 -14.51 10.40 1.31
N HIS A 83 -14.82 9.74 0.20
CA HIS A 83 -16.20 9.42 -0.17
C HIS A 83 -16.26 8.03 -0.79
N ARG A 84 -16.88 7.09 -0.09
CA ARG A 84 -16.94 5.69 -0.52
C ARG A 84 -18.17 4.98 0.01
N ALA A 85 -18.66 4.03 -0.78
CA ALA A 85 -19.73 3.14 -0.38
C ALA A 85 -19.32 1.68 -0.59
N PHE A 86 -19.73 0.81 0.32
CA PHE A 86 -19.57 -0.63 0.27
C PHE A 86 -20.95 -1.27 0.22
N ILE A 87 -21.18 -2.15 -0.75
CA ILE A 87 -22.48 -2.76 -1.03
C ILE A 87 -22.22 -4.24 -1.32
N GLY A 88 -22.62 -5.12 -0.39
CA GLY A 88 -22.29 -6.54 -0.48
C GLY A 88 -20.78 -6.79 -0.42
N ASP A 89 -20.23 -7.41 -1.46
CA ASP A 89 -18.82 -7.72 -1.64
C ASP A 89 -18.07 -6.72 -2.55
N GLY A 90 -18.74 -5.62 -2.94
CA GLY A 90 -18.18 -4.58 -3.78
C GLY A 90 -18.51 -3.18 -3.27
N GLY A 91 -18.44 -2.20 -4.17
CA GLY A 91 -18.66 -0.80 -3.82
C GLY A 91 -17.95 0.16 -4.76
N TRP A 92 -17.92 1.43 -4.37
CA TRP A 92 -17.21 2.47 -5.10
C TRP A 92 -16.48 3.40 -4.13
N THR A 93 -15.38 3.99 -4.60
CA THR A 93 -14.60 4.98 -3.87
C THR A 93 -14.26 6.15 -4.79
N VAL A 94 -14.21 7.36 -4.23
CA VAL A 94 -13.80 8.57 -4.93
C VAL A 94 -12.34 8.87 -4.61
N THR A 95 -11.50 9.02 -5.63
CA THR A 95 -10.09 9.42 -5.46
C THR A 95 -9.98 10.88 -5.02
N LEU A 96 -8.80 11.30 -4.57
CA LEU A 96 -8.55 12.69 -4.16
C LEU A 96 -8.90 13.72 -5.24
N SER A 97 -8.67 13.39 -6.51
CA SER A 97 -9.01 14.25 -7.66
C SER A 97 -10.45 14.10 -8.15
N GLY A 98 -11.27 13.24 -7.53
CA GLY A 98 -12.69 13.08 -7.86
C GLY A 98 -13.02 12.03 -8.93
N GLN A 99 -12.07 11.16 -9.29
CA GLN A 99 -12.37 10.00 -10.14
C GLN A 99 -13.06 8.91 -9.31
N VAL A 100 -13.91 8.10 -9.94
CA VAL A 100 -14.66 7.04 -9.24
C VAL A 100 -14.11 5.67 -9.63
N GLU A 101 -13.63 4.93 -8.63
CA GLU A 101 -13.08 3.58 -8.77
C GLU A 101 -13.99 2.57 -8.07
N ASP A 102 -13.86 1.28 -8.41
CA ASP A 102 -14.42 0.21 -7.59
C ASP A 102 -13.61 0.06 -6.31
N ALA A 103 -14.30 -0.10 -5.16
CA ALA A 103 -13.63 -0.13 -3.86
C ALA A 103 -12.79 -1.40 -3.59
N GLY A 104 -12.88 -2.41 -4.46
CA GLY A 104 -12.21 -3.71 -4.32
C GLY A 104 -12.86 -4.62 -3.26
N ALA A 105 -12.80 -5.94 -3.50
CA ALA A 105 -13.36 -6.93 -2.59
C ALA A 105 -12.73 -6.95 -1.18
N PRO A 106 -11.41 -6.71 -1.01
CA PRO A 106 -10.80 -6.57 0.31
C PRO A 106 -11.47 -5.52 1.20
N ALA A 107 -11.55 -4.28 0.72
CA ALA A 107 -12.11 -3.17 1.49
C ALA A 107 -13.61 -3.38 1.80
N ALA A 108 -14.36 -4.00 0.89
CA ALA A 108 -15.76 -4.37 1.13
C ALA A 108 -15.90 -5.41 2.26
N LYS A 109 -14.99 -6.40 2.33
CA LYS A 109 -14.97 -7.38 3.43
C LYS A 109 -14.65 -6.73 4.77
N ASP A 110 -13.70 -5.80 4.79
CA ASP A 110 -13.36 -5.07 6.02
C ASP A 110 -14.51 -4.18 6.48
N ALA A 111 -15.18 -3.49 5.55
CA ALA A 111 -16.41 -2.74 5.86
C ALA A 111 -17.52 -3.65 6.43
N ALA A 112 -17.70 -4.86 5.88
CA ALA A 112 -18.65 -5.83 6.39
C ALA A 112 -18.30 -6.31 7.82
N ARG A 113 -17.02 -6.53 8.13
CA ARG A 113 -16.55 -6.90 9.47
C ARG A 113 -16.75 -5.78 10.49
N ARG A 114 -16.37 -4.54 10.14
CA ARG A 114 -16.61 -3.36 10.97
C ARG A 114 -18.09 -3.19 11.30
N ARG A 115 -18.99 -3.47 10.35
CA ARG A 115 -20.44 -3.52 10.61
C ARG A 115 -20.79 -4.57 11.67
N LEU A 116 -20.27 -5.80 11.55
CA LEU A 116 -20.57 -6.87 12.51
C LEU A 116 -20.08 -6.56 13.93
N VAL A 117 -19.03 -5.74 14.09
CA VAL A 117 -18.53 -5.29 15.40
C VAL A 117 -19.26 -4.05 15.92
N ALA A 118 -19.67 -3.14 15.03
CA ALA A 118 -20.46 -1.96 15.40
C ALA A 118 -21.82 -2.33 16.02
N PHE A 119 -22.36 -3.49 15.64
CA PHE A 119 -23.55 -4.11 16.22
C PHE A 119 -23.17 -5.36 17.01
N ASP A 120 -24.08 -5.93 17.79
CA ASP A 120 -23.80 -7.11 18.62
C ASP A 120 -23.60 -8.42 17.82
N ASP A 121 -23.66 -8.37 16.48
CA ASP A 121 -23.61 -9.54 15.59
C ASP A 121 -22.35 -10.39 15.83
N ALA A 122 -21.16 -9.77 15.80
CA ALA A 122 -19.90 -10.49 15.98
C ALA A 122 -19.72 -11.01 17.40
N LEU A 123 -20.21 -10.28 18.40
CA LEU A 123 -20.16 -10.68 19.81
C LEU A 123 -21.03 -11.90 20.09
N ARG A 124 -22.10 -12.11 19.30
CA ARG A 124 -22.89 -13.34 19.29
C ARG A 124 -22.26 -14.50 18.49
N GLY A 125 -21.02 -14.34 18.02
CA GLY A 125 -20.28 -15.37 17.28
C GLY A 125 -20.60 -15.44 15.78
N LYS A 126 -21.28 -14.44 15.22
CA LYS A 126 -21.57 -14.40 13.78
C LYS A 126 -20.29 -14.10 12.99
N ASN A 127 -19.77 -15.11 12.30
CA ASN A 127 -18.59 -15.03 11.43
C ASN A 127 -17.27 -14.62 12.13
N GLY A 128 -17.24 -14.57 13.47
CA GLY A 128 -16.07 -14.19 14.24
C GLY A 128 -15.93 -15.02 15.52
N LYS A 129 -14.69 -15.16 15.99
CA LYS A 129 -14.37 -15.76 17.28
C LYS A 129 -14.18 -14.66 18.31
N VAL A 130 -14.82 -14.81 19.46
CA VAL A 130 -14.67 -13.89 20.60
C VAL A 130 -13.84 -14.55 21.69
N THR A 131 -12.86 -13.83 22.22
CA THR A 131 -12.03 -14.26 23.34
C THR A 131 -11.91 -13.14 24.38
N LEU A 132 -11.87 -13.52 25.65
CA LEU A 132 -11.43 -12.62 26.71
C LEU A 132 -9.92 -12.75 26.84
N GLU A 133 -9.20 -11.67 26.57
CA GLU A 133 -7.75 -11.60 26.72
C GLU A 133 -7.39 -11.19 28.16
N PRO A 134 -6.12 -11.40 28.59
CA PRO A 134 -5.66 -10.88 29.88
C PRO A 134 -5.95 -9.39 30.01
N GLY A 135 -6.42 -8.97 31.20
CA GLY A 135 -6.63 -7.56 31.49
C GLY A 135 -5.32 -6.76 31.38
N GLU A 136 -5.43 -5.51 30.97
CA GLU A 136 -4.28 -4.61 30.81
C GLU A 136 -4.56 -3.26 31.46
N THR A 137 -3.51 -2.44 31.58
CA THR A 137 -3.64 -1.03 31.99
C THR A 137 -3.65 -0.16 30.74
N PHE A 138 -4.73 0.59 30.55
CA PHE A 138 -4.87 1.58 29.48
C PHE A 138 -5.06 2.98 30.09
N GLU A 139 -4.13 3.90 29.81
CA GLU A 139 -4.12 5.28 30.33
C GLU A 139 -4.32 5.37 31.86
N GLY A 140 -3.68 4.46 32.59
CA GLY A 140 -3.74 4.40 34.06
C GLY A 140 -5.00 3.74 34.63
N ARG A 141 -5.87 3.17 33.78
CA ARG A 141 -7.08 2.43 34.19
C ARG A 141 -6.91 0.94 33.87
N THR A 142 -7.37 0.08 34.78
CA THR A 142 -7.48 -1.35 34.50
C THR A 142 -8.65 -1.60 33.55
N VAL A 143 -8.40 -2.27 32.43
CA VAL A 143 -9.42 -2.66 31.44
C VAL A 143 -9.39 -4.17 31.19
N GLN A 144 -10.56 -4.75 30.94
CA GLN A 144 -10.69 -6.09 30.36
C GLN A 144 -10.71 -5.96 28.83
N VAL A 145 -10.05 -6.87 28.11
CA VAL A 145 -9.95 -6.81 26.65
C VAL A 145 -10.78 -7.92 26.04
N LEU A 146 -11.88 -7.54 25.39
CA LEU A 146 -12.72 -8.47 24.64
C LEU A 146 -12.33 -8.41 23.16
N ARG A 147 -11.71 -9.48 22.66
CA ARG A 147 -11.18 -9.55 21.30
C ARG A 147 -12.13 -10.29 20.39
N VAL A 148 -12.41 -9.69 19.24
CA VAL A 148 -13.07 -10.34 18.10
C VAL A 148 -12.04 -10.56 16.99
N THR A 149 -11.97 -11.78 16.49
CA THR A 149 -11.13 -12.15 15.34
C THR A 149 -11.98 -12.75 14.24
N PHE A 150 -11.80 -12.27 13.01
CA PHE A 150 -12.47 -12.82 11.82
C PHE A 150 -11.53 -13.71 11.00
N ASP A 151 -10.24 -13.44 11.10
CA ASP A 151 -9.16 -14.25 10.52
C ASP A 151 -7.88 -14.02 11.35
N GLY A 152 -6.76 -14.60 10.92
CA GLY A 152 -5.48 -14.50 11.64
C GLY A 152 -4.83 -13.12 11.64
N ARG A 153 -5.37 -12.12 10.93
CA ARG A 153 -4.75 -10.79 10.79
C ARG A 153 -5.63 -9.64 11.27
N ASN A 154 -6.94 -9.81 11.21
CA ASN A 154 -7.91 -8.78 11.55
C ASN A 154 -8.41 -8.98 12.99
N ARG A 155 -8.07 -8.01 13.86
CA ARG A 155 -8.36 -8.03 15.29
C ARG A 155 -9.15 -6.79 15.68
N TYR A 156 -10.18 -6.97 16.50
CA TYR A 156 -11.01 -5.90 17.04
C TYR A 156 -11.06 -6.07 18.55
N ASP A 157 -10.32 -5.25 19.27
CA ASP A 157 -10.24 -5.31 20.73
C ASP A 157 -11.13 -4.22 21.32
N LEU A 158 -12.14 -4.62 22.09
CA LEU A 158 -12.95 -3.73 22.92
C LEU A 158 -12.31 -3.65 24.31
N LEU A 159 -11.85 -2.47 24.71
CA LEU A 159 -11.26 -2.21 26.02
C LEU A 159 -12.38 -1.75 26.94
N LEU A 160 -12.81 -2.64 27.82
CA LEU A 160 -13.97 -2.45 28.67
C LEU A 160 -13.56 -2.20 30.13
N ASP A 161 -14.29 -1.34 30.81
CA ASP A 161 -14.25 -1.27 32.28
C ASP A 161 -14.77 -2.61 32.85
N PRO A 162 -13.99 -3.30 33.69
CA PRO A 162 -14.33 -4.67 34.13
C PRO A 162 -15.61 -4.72 34.99
N ALA A 163 -15.88 -3.66 35.76
CA ALA A 163 -17.02 -3.62 36.68
C ALA A 163 -18.33 -3.30 35.96
N SER A 164 -18.34 -2.30 35.11
CA SER A 164 -19.53 -1.78 34.44
C SER A 164 -19.77 -2.35 33.03
N GLY A 165 -18.74 -2.91 32.39
CA GLY A 165 -18.77 -3.25 30.96
C GLY A 165 -18.67 -2.04 30.03
N ALA A 166 -18.36 -0.84 30.55
CA ALA A 166 -18.29 0.36 29.74
C ALA A 166 -17.14 0.34 28.74
N LEU A 167 -17.39 0.70 27.48
CA LEU A 167 -16.33 0.83 26.47
C LEU A 167 -15.51 2.09 26.71
N VAL A 168 -14.24 1.90 27.02
CA VAL A 168 -13.26 2.97 27.23
C VAL A 168 -12.61 3.35 25.89
N ALA A 169 -12.17 2.33 25.14
CA ALA A 169 -11.54 2.49 23.85
C ALA A 169 -11.73 1.22 23.01
N GLU A 170 -11.45 1.32 21.72
CA GLU A 170 -11.28 0.17 20.84
C GLU A 170 -9.88 0.20 20.20
N ARG A 171 -9.33 -0.98 19.89
CA ARG A 171 -8.18 -1.12 18.98
C ARG A 171 -8.58 -1.97 17.79
N LEU A 172 -8.50 -1.38 16.61
CA LEU A 172 -8.74 -2.04 15.34
C LEU A 172 -7.40 -2.34 14.68
N THR A 173 -7.11 -3.62 14.40
CA THR A 173 -5.98 -3.99 13.55
C THR A 173 -6.48 -4.59 12.25
N GLU A 174 -6.18 -3.90 11.14
CA GLU A 174 -6.48 -4.33 9.78
C GLU A 174 -5.25 -4.04 8.90
N GLU A 175 -4.94 -4.93 7.95
CA GLU A 175 -3.77 -4.81 7.05
C GLU A 175 -2.44 -4.48 7.80
N GLY A 176 -2.26 -5.01 9.00
CA GLY A 176 -1.07 -4.78 9.84
C GLY A 176 -1.00 -3.42 10.53
N THR A 177 -1.98 -2.54 10.31
CA THR A 177 -2.07 -1.22 10.95
C THR A 177 -3.01 -1.28 12.14
N THR A 178 -2.60 -0.74 13.29
CA THR A 178 -3.45 -0.66 14.49
C THR A 178 -3.92 0.77 14.72
N THR A 179 -5.24 0.97 14.78
CA THR A 179 -5.88 2.24 15.09
C THR A 179 -6.61 2.14 16.42
N THR A 180 -6.32 3.06 17.33
CA THR A 180 -6.97 3.16 18.63
C THR A 180 -8.00 4.29 18.58
N THR A 181 -9.25 4.03 18.94
CA THR A 181 -10.29 5.06 19.10
C THR A 181 -10.67 5.16 20.58
N ARG A 182 -10.47 6.33 21.18
CA ARG A 182 -10.97 6.67 22.52
C ARG A 182 -12.35 7.30 22.42
N PHE A 183 -13.23 6.98 23.36
CA PHE A 183 -14.63 7.41 23.32
C PHE A 183 -15.03 8.17 24.59
N ASP A 184 -15.62 9.35 24.39
CA ASP A 184 -16.11 10.23 25.44
C ASP A 184 -17.53 10.72 25.10
N ASP A 185 -18.15 11.45 26.03
CA ASP A 185 -19.48 12.06 25.87
C ASP A 185 -20.54 11.02 25.43
N TRP A 186 -20.67 9.96 26.24
CA TRP A 186 -21.63 8.89 26.00
C TRP A 186 -23.04 9.35 26.32
N ARG A 187 -23.96 9.19 25.36
CA ARG A 187 -25.37 9.58 25.49
C ARG A 187 -26.30 8.45 25.07
N MET A 188 -27.49 8.41 25.63
CA MET A 188 -28.55 7.50 25.18
C MET A 188 -29.29 8.11 23.98
N VAL A 189 -29.35 7.38 22.88
CA VAL A 189 -30.11 7.73 21.67
C VAL A 189 -30.97 6.52 21.30
N GLU A 190 -32.29 6.66 21.33
CA GLU A 190 -33.24 5.59 20.97
C GLU A 190 -32.99 4.26 21.72
N GLY A 191 -32.61 4.37 23.00
CA GLY A 191 -32.30 3.21 23.84
C GLY A 191 -30.90 2.62 23.65
N VAL A 192 -30.07 3.18 22.77
CA VAL A 192 -28.69 2.75 22.50
C VAL A 192 -27.69 3.81 22.97
N ARG A 193 -26.66 3.40 23.71
CA ARG A 193 -25.62 4.29 24.23
C ARG A 193 -24.55 4.57 23.17
N MET A 194 -24.39 5.82 22.74
CA MET A 194 -23.53 6.22 21.62
C MET A 194 -22.50 7.27 22.06
N PRO A 195 -21.26 7.22 21.57
CA PRO A 195 -20.22 8.20 21.93
C PRO A 195 -20.29 9.43 21.03
N PHE A 196 -20.48 10.62 21.61
CA PHE A 196 -20.54 11.88 20.86
C PHE A 196 -19.16 12.51 20.67
N ARG A 197 -18.12 12.02 21.34
CA ARG A 197 -16.74 12.42 21.12
C ARG A 197 -15.86 11.19 20.88
N GLN A 198 -15.07 11.23 19.82
CA GLN A 198 -14.17 10.15 19.44
C GLN A 198 -12.78 10.73 19.17
N VAL A 199 -11.73 10.17 19.75
CA VAL A 199 -10.34 10.57 19.51
C VAL A 199 -9.60 9.36 18.96
N GLN A 200 -9.32 9.40 17.66
CA GLN A 200 -8.68 8.34 16.92
C GLN A 200 -7.20 8.64 16.72
N GLN A 201 -6.36 7.62 16.94
CA GLN A 201 -4.93 7.67 16.69
C GLN A 201 -4.49 6.33 16.09
N THR A 202 -3.85 6.40 14.94
CA THR A 202 -3.21 5.24 14.33
C THR A 202 -1.77 5.14 14.86
N ALA A 203 -1.36 3.92 15.23
CA ALA A 203 0.02 3.69 15.66
C ALA A 203 0.99 4.18 14.58
N GLU A 204 2.06 4.86 14.99
CA GLU A 204 3.09 5.43 14.10
C GLU A 204 2.63 6.60 13.20
N ASP A 205 1.34 6.96 13.25
CA ASP A 205 0.82 8.14 12.55
C ASP A 205 0.88 9.36 13.47
N PRO A 206 1.48 10.49 13.04
CA PRO A 206 1.50 11.71 13.84
C PRO A 206 0.13 12.41 13.88
N ILE A 207 -0.83 12.01 13.04
CA ILE A 207 -2.15 12.64 12.97
C ILE A 207 -3.09 12.04 14.01
N VAL A 208 -3.60 12.88 14.92
CA VAL A 208 -4.71 12.55 15.83
C VAL A 208 -5.98 13.16 15.27
N MET A 209 -7.02 12.35 15.10
CA MET A 209 -8.33 12.80 14.62
C MET A 209 -9.33 12.88 15.77
N THR A 210 -9.91 14.05 15.98
CA THR A 210 -11.05 14.22 16.90
C THR A 210 -12.33 14.36 16.10
N THR A 211 -13.33 13.55 16.43
CA THR A 211 -14.67 13.62 15.84
C THR A 211 -15.70 13.94 16.92
N LEU A 212 -16.55 14.93 16.65
CA LEU A 212 -17.67 15.33 17.49
C LEU A 212 -18.97 15.08 16.74
N LEU A 213 -19.78 14.14 17.20
CA LEU A 213 -21.08 13.86 16.61
C LEU A 213 -22.10 14.91 17.04
N THR A 214 -22.95 15.30 16.10
CA THR A 214 -24.06 16.25 16.30
C THR A 214 -25.41 15.60 16.05
N GLU A 215 -25.44 14.53 15.25
CA GLU A 215 -26.65 13.76 14.94
C GLU A 215 -26.33 12.27 14.99
N VAL A 216 -27.25 11.51 15.58
CA VAL A 216 -27.21 10.05 15.62
C VAL A 216 -28.65 9.56 15.45
N ASP A 217 -28.87 8.66 14.50
CA ASP A 217 -30.14 7.99 14.22
C ASP A 217 -29.88 6.47 14.20
N ILE A 218 -30.62 5.73 15.02
CA ILE A 218 -30.50 4.29 15.16
C ILE A 218 -31.55 3.63 14.27
N ASN A 219 -31.11 2.78 13.34
CA ASN A 219 -31.98 2.22 12.31
C ASN A 219 -32.65 3.30 11.42
N PRO A 220 -31.86 4.19 10.79
CA PRO A 220 -32.39 5.22 9.92
C PRO A 220 -33.23 4.61 8.80
N LYS A 221 -34.29 5.31 8.37
CA LYS A 221 -35.10 4.90 7.21
C LYS A 221 -34.21 4.66 6.00
N ALA A 222 -34.35 3.52 5.33
CA ALA A 222 -33.51 3.15 4.18
C ALA A 222 -33.46 4.26 3.13
N ASP A 223 -32.25 4.59 2.66
CA ASP A 223 -32.01 5.60 1.65
C ASP A 223 -31.14 5.02 0.54
N PRO A 224 -31.73 4.43 -0.52
CA PRO A 224 -30.98 3.94 -1.65
C PRO A 224 -30.17 5.03 -2.36
N GLY A 225 -30.60 6.29 -2.31
CA GLY A 225 -29.95 7.42 -2.96
C GLY A 225 -28.58 7.73 -2.36
N ALA A 226 -28.42 7.56 -1.05
CA ALA A 226 -27.14 7.76 -0.35
C ALA A 226 -26.01 6.84 -0.86
N PHE A 227 -26.34 5.69 -1.47
CA PHE A 227 -25.38 4.72 -1.98
C PHE A 227 -25.18 4.80 -3.50
N ALA A 228 -25.85 5.73 -4.17
CA ALA A 228 -25.76 5.89 -5.62
C ALA A 228 -24.31 6.17 -6.05
N ARG A 229 -23.84 5.47 -7.08
CA ARG A 229 -22.51 5.69 -7.63
C ARG A 229 -22.43 7.10 -8.22
N PRO A 230 -21.52 7.98 -7.74
CA PRO A 230 -21.40 9.32 -8.28
C PRO A 230 -20.81 9.30 -9.70
N ALA A 231 -21.00 10.39 -10.43
CA ALA A 231 -20.33 10.59 -11.71
C ALA A 231 -18.81 10.76 -11.50
N SER A 232 -18.00 10.08 -12.30
CA SER A 232 -16.55 10.25 -12.27
C SER A 232 -16.17 11.60 -12.89
N ARG A 233 -15.30 12.36 -12.20
CA ARG A 233 -14.77 13.62 -12.73
C ARG A 233 -13.89 13.36 -13.94
N LYS A 234 -14.12 14.11 -15.03
CA LYS A 234 -13.22 14.15 -16.18
C LYS A 234 -12.06 15.10 -15.85
N LEU A 235 -10.85 14.56 -15.76
CA LEU A 235 -9.64 15.32 -15.39
C LEU A 235 -8.83 15.81 -16.58
N TYR A 236 -9.12 15.36 -17.80
CA TYR A 236 -8.28 15.65 -18.95
C TYR A 236 -9.01 16.43 -20.04
N ALA A 237 -8.23 17.21 -20.80
CA ALA A 237 -8.67 17.84 -22.04
C ALA A 237 -7.59 17.67 -23.11
N PHE A 238 -8.02 17.31 -24.31
CA PHE A 238 -7.21 17.41 -25.53
C PHE A 238 -7.57 18.72 -26.26
N PRO A 239 -6.70 19.23 -27.14
CA PRO A 239 -7.06 20.30 -28.07
C PRO A 239 -8.25 19.87 -28.94
N GLU A 240 -9.02 20.83 -29.41
CA GLU A 240 -10.23 20.57 -30.19
C GLU A 240 -9.95 19.64 -31.38
N GLY A 241 -10.79 18.61 -31.56
CA GLY A 241 -10.65 17.61 -32.62
C GLY A 241 -9.62 16.51 -32.37
N ARG A 242 -8.72 16.63 -31.38
CA ARG A 242 -7.76 15.58 -31.01
C ARG A 242 -8.35 14.59 -30.00
N ALA A 243 -7.88 13.35 -30.07
CA ALA A 243 -8.23 12.26 -29.15
C ALA A 243 -7.00 11.54 -28.59
N HIS A 244 -5.80 11.96 -29.00
CA HIS A 244 -4.55 11.47 -28.48
C HIS A 244 -3.48 12.55 -28.65
N THR A 245 -2.37 12.42 -27.93
CA THR A 245 -1.16 13.21 -28.20
C THR A 245 -0.42 12.64 -29.42
N ASP A 246 0.46 13.44 -30.03
CA ASP A 246 1.55 12.85 -30.81
C ASP A 246 2.47 12.03 -29.88
N PRO A 247 3.24 11.04 -30.38
CA PRO A 247 4.20 10.30 -29.56
C PRO A 247 5.22 11.24 -28.92
N LEU A 248 5.25 11.29 -27.59
CA LEU A 248 6.15 12.14 -26.81
C LEU A 248 7.38 11.34 -26.40
N THR A 249 8.57 11.88 -26.63
CA THR A 249 9.80 11.26 -26.11
C THR A 249 9.84 11.36 -24.59
N PHE A 250 10.16 10.25 -23.93
CA PHE A 250 10.50 10.21 -22.52
C PHE A 250 11.95 9.77 -22.35
N GLU A 251 12.55 10.13 -21.22
CA GLU A 251 13.85 9.63 -20.80
C GLU A 251 13.66 8.43 -19.86
N LEU A 252 14.23 7.27 -20.19
CA LEU A 252 14.29 6.12 -19.28
C LEU A 252 15.51 6.19 -18.36
N TYR A 253 15.49 7.11 -17.39
CA TYR A 253 16.61 7.33 -16.48
C TYR A 253 16.93 6.07 -15.67
N MET A 254 18.23 5.73 -15.54
CA MET A 254 18.71 4.47 -14.94
C MET A 254 18.06 3.20 -15.50
N GLY A 255 17.50 3.25 -16.72
CA GLY A 255 16.80 2.12 -17.33
C GLY A 255 15.46 1.75 -16.68
N THR A 256 14.98 2.53 -15.70
CA THR A 256 13.82 2.16 -14.88
C THR A 256 12.92 3.32 -14.47
N ARG A 257 13.28 4.58 -14.74
CA ARG A 257 12.48 5.74 -14.34
C ARG A 257 12.01 6.50 -15.57
N ILE A 258 10.72 6.41 -15.89
CA ILE A 258 10.10 7.09 -17.03
C ILE A 258 9.94 8.57 -16.68
N ASN A 259 10.77 9.43 -17.27
CA ASN A 259 10.71 10.88 -17.06
C ASN A 259 10.17 11.57 -18.31
N ILE A 260 9.12 12.36 -18.14
CA ILE A 260 8.39 12.99 -19.25
C ILE A 260 8.47 14.52 -19.08
N PRO A 261 8.85 15.26 -20.13
CA PRO A 261 8.74 16.71 -20.14
C PRO A 261 7.28 17.15 -19.95
N ALA A 262 7.05 18.07 -19.03
CA ALA A 262 5.71 18.54 -18.68
C ALA A 262 5.74 20.01 -18.23
N ALA A 263 4.55 20.57 -18.00
CA ALA A 263 4.40 21.86 -17.33
C ALA A 263 3.42 21.75 -16.17
N VAL A 264 3.84 22.15 -14.97
CA VAL A 264 2.98 22.23 -13.78
C VAL A 264 2.61 23.70 -13.57
N ASN A 265 1.32 24.02 -13.62
CA ASN A 265 0.80 25.40 -13.58
C ASN A 265 1.54 26.36 -14.54
N GLY A 266 1.89 25.85 -15.73
CA GLY A 266 2.61 26.59 -16.77
C GLY A 266 4.14 26.56 -16.68
N ALA A 267 4.72 26.21 -15.53
CA ALA A 267 6.17 26.12 -15.34
C ALA A 267 6.72 24.79 -15.89
N GLN A 268 7.73 24.87 -16.77
CA GLN A 268 8.35 23.69 -17.38
C GLN A 268 9.10 22.85 -16.34
N THR A 269 8.94 21.53 -16.43
CA THR A 269 9.57 20.57 -15.52
C THR A 269 9.62 19.18 -16.14
N ASN A 270 10.15 18.21 -15.41
CA ASN A 270 10.01 16.79 -15.72
C ASN A 270 9.16 16.11 -14.64
N VAL A 271 8.24 15.25 -15.08
CA VAL A 271 7.46 14.39 -14.18
C VAL A 271 7.93 12.95 -14.32
N MET A 272 8.06 12.24 -13.20
CA MET A 272 8.29 10.79 -13.22
C MET A 272 6.95 10.07 -13.20
N LEU A 273 6.68 9.21 -14.19
CA LEU A 273 5.45 8.39 -14.19
C LEU A 273 5.56 7.27 -13.15
N ASP A 274 4.55 7.13 -12.29
CA ASP A 274 4.51 6.13 -11.23
C ASP A 274 3.08 5.59 -11.03
N SER A 275 2.84 4.35 -11.44
CA SER A 275 1.53 3.69 -11.25
C SER A 275 1.29 3.18 -9.84
N GLY A 276 2.33 3.12 -9.00
CA GLY A 276 2.28 2.76 -7.59
C GLY A 276 1.93 3.95 -6.68
N ALA A 277 1.91 5.18 -7.21
CA ALA A 277 1.48 6.37 -6.48
C ALA A 277 -0.05 6.57 -6.59
N GLU A 278 -0.77 6.51 -5.47
CA GLU A 278 -2.23 6.73 -5.42
C GLU A 278 -2.66 8.14 -5.80
N ALA A 279 -1.74 9.10 -5.66
CA ALA A 279 -1.92 10.48 -6.08
C ALA A 279 -0.63 11.04 -6.67
N THR A 280 -0.77 12.04 -7.52
CA THR A 280 0.34 12.83 -8.03
C THR A 280 1.02 13.58 -6.89
N VAL A 281 2.35 13.52 -6.83
CA VAL A 281 3.16 14.09 -5.74
C VAL A 281 4.04 15.20 -6.29
N LEU A 282 4.05 16.36 -5.64
CA LEU A 282 5.02 17.44 -5.89
C LEU A 282 6.01 17.53 -4.73
N ASP A 283 7.27 17.82 -5.05
CA ASP A 283 8.24 18.22 -4.04
C ASP A 283 7.79 19.54 -3.39
N LYS A 284 7.86 19.63 -2.06
CA LYS A 284 7.42 20.82 -1.32
C LYS A 284 8.12 22.11 -1.78
N ALA A 285 9.44 22.09 -1.97
CA ALA A 285 10.17 23.28 -2.38
C ALA A 285 9.81 23.69 -3.82
N TYR A 286 9.57 22.71 -4.69
CA TYR A 286 9.08 22.97 -6.05
C TYR A 286 7.66 23.57 -6.02
N ALA A 287 6.73 23.00 -5.25
CA ALA A 287 5.37 23.50 -5.11
C ALA A 287 5.33 24.93 -4.54
N GLU A 288 6.13 25.22 -3.52
CA GLU A 288 6.29 26.56 -2.94
C GLU A 288 6.78 27.57 -3.97
N SER A 289 7.73 27.20 -4.84
CA SER A 289 8.23 28.06 -5.92
C SER A 289 7.16 28.45 -6.94
N LEU A 290 6.09 27.65 -7.05
CA LEU A 290 4.92 27.90 -7.90
C LEU A 290 3.76 28.56 -7.15
N GLY A 291 3.92 28.89 -5.86
CA GLY A 291 2.88 29.47 -5.02
C GLY A 291 1.74 28.50 -4.68
N ILE A 292 1.95 27.18 -4.83
CA ILE A 292 0.97 26.15 -4.48
C ILE A 292 0.96 26.00 -2.95
N LYS A 293 -0.21 26.16 -2.33
CA LYS A 293 -0.37 26.12 -0.87
C LYS A 293 -1.11 24.87 -0.41
N PRO A 294 -0.74 24.30 0.74
CA PRO A 294 -1.46 23.17 1.32
C PRO A 294 -2.87 23.59 1.79
N THR A 295 -3.82 22.69 1.62
CA THR A 295 -5.27 22.87 1.86
C THR A 295 -5.88 21.74 2.70
N ALA A 296 -5.14 20.65 2.90
CA ALA A 296 -5.44 19.58 3.84
C ALA A 296 -4.15 18.84 4.22
N ILE A 297 -4.24 17.89 5.16
CA ILE A 297 -3.21 16.86 5.39
C ILE A 297 -3.87 15.48 5.45
N VAL A 298 -3.14 14.46 4.99
CA VAL A 298 -3.53 13.05 5.05
C VAL A 298 -2.33 12.20 5.42
N ALA A 299 -2.60 11.02 5.99
CA ALA A 299 -1.56 10.01 6.17
C ALA A 299 -1.07 9.51 4.81
N ALA A 300 0.23 9.36 4.65
CA ALA A 300 0.88 8.77 3.49
C ALA A 300 1.56 7.45 3.88
N VAL A 301 1.38 6.41 3.07
CA VAL A 301 1.92 5.07 3.32
C VAL A 301 2.67 4.61 2.08
N GLY A 302 3.87 4.05 2.25
CA GLY A 302 4.62 3.44 1.16
C GLY A 302 5.57 2.34 1.61
N THR A 303 6.29 1.73 0.67
CA THR A 303 7.13 0.53 0.93
C THR A 303 8.37 0.80 1.80
N GLY A 304 8.63 2.07 2.15
CA GLY A 304 9.62 2.48 3.13
C GLY A 304 9.06 2.81 4.53
N GLY A 305 7.74 2.98 4.69
CA GLY A 305 7.07 3.34 5.96
C GLY A 305 5.91 4.33 5.80
N ARG A 306 5.59 5.06 6.88
CA ARG A 306 4.52 6.07 6.93
C ARG A 306 5.08 7.49 7.03
N ASP A 307 4.33 8.47 6.52
CA ASP A 307 4.63 9.91 6.62
C ASP A 307 3.32 10.73 6.57
N VAL A 308 3.39 12.06 6.63
CA VAL A 308 2.27 12.97 6.40
C VAL A 308 2.43 13.67 5.06
N ALA A 309 1.42 13.52 4.20
CA ALA A 309 1.29 14.33 3.00
C ALA A 309 0.41 15.55 3.28
N GLU A 310 0.86 16.72 2.82
CA GLU A 310 -0.05 17.85 2.66
C GLU A 310 -0.75 17.75 1.30
N LEU A 311 -1.97 18.24 1.16
CA LEU A 311 -2.69 18.22 -0.11
C LEU A 311 -2.90 19.62 -0.66
N ALA A 312 -2.82 19.78 -1.98
CA ALA A 312 -3.15 21.02 -2.67
C ALA A 312 -4.07 20.75 -3.86
N ASN A 313 -5.04 21.65 -4.09
CA ASN A 313 -6.03 21.53 -5.15
C ASN A 313 -5.78 22.50 -6.29
N GLY A 314 -6.41 22.24 -7.43
CA GLY A 314 -6.41 23.16 -8.58
C GLY A 314 -5.11 23.12 -9.37
N VAL A 315 -4.32 22.05 -9.25
CA VAL A 315 -3.08 21.90 -10.00
C VAL A 315 -3.41 21.45 -11.42
N THR A 316 -2.78 22.10 -12.40
CA THR A 316 -2.84 21.71 -13.81
C THR A 316 -1.50 21.18 -14.26
N ILE A 317 -1.48 20.00 -14.88
CA ILE A 317 -0.30 19.39 -15.47
C ILE A 317 -0.53 19.21 -16.96
N ARG A 318 0.30 19.86 -17.79
CA ARG A 318 0.28 19.70 -19.24
C ARG A 318 1.41 18.79 -19.68
N ILE A 319 1.10 17.80 -20.50
CA ILE A 319 2.06 16.82 -21.04
C ILE A 319 1.85 16.75 -22.55
N GLY A 320 2.81 17.27 -23.32
CA GLY A 320 2.58 17.56 -24.73
C GLY A 320 1.34 18.44 -24.92
N ASP A 321 0.35 17.88 -25.61
CA ASP A 321 -0.92 18.54 -25.94
C ASP A 321 -2.06 18.24 -24.96
N VAL A 322 -1.92 17.24 -24.08
CA VAL A 322 -2.97 16.90 -23.11
C VAL A 322 -2.79 17.69 -21.83
N GLU A 323 -3.88 18.21 -21.29
CA GLU A 323 -3.91 18.86 -19.98
C GLU A 323 -4.69 18.03 -18.99
N LEU A 324 -4.08 17.74 -17.84
CA LEU A 324 -4.73 17.26 -16.63
C LEU A 324 -5.06 18.46 -15.77
N ARG A 325 -6.34 18.69 -15.48
CA ARG A 325 -6.88 19.88 -14.81
C ARG A 325 -7.51 19.51 -13.48
N ASP A 326 -7.57 20.50 -12.59
CA ASP A 326 -8.20 20.41 -11.27
C ASP A 326 -7.71 19.23 -10.42
N LEU A 327 -6.42 18.89 -10.54
CA LEU A 327 -5.81 17.83 -9.74
C LEU A 327 -5.71 18.25 -8.28
N THR A 328 -5.98 17.29 -7.41
CA THR A 328 -5.54 17.31 -6.01
C THR A 328 -4.24 16.52 -5.91
N VAL A 329 -3.16 17.20 -5.54
CA VAL A 329 -1.80 16.61 -5.45
C VAL A 329 -1.34 16.52 -4.00
N ALA A 330 -0.48 15.55 -3.71
CA ALA A 330 0.25 15.47 -2.46
C ALA A 330 1.53 16.32 -2.51
N LEU A 331 1.86 16.99 -1.43
CA LEU A 331 3.10 17.74 -1.25
C LEU A 331 3.96 17.01 -0.22
N MET A 332 5.14 16.55 -0.65
CA MET A 332 6.05 15.77 0.18
C MET A 332 7.49 16.27 0.03
N ASP A 333 8.35 16.01 1.02
CA ASP A 333 9.79 16.28 0.86
C ASP A 333 10.40 15.14 0.04
N LEU A 334 10.69 15.39 -1.25
CA LEU A 334 11.24 14.39 -2.15
C LEU A 334 12.78 14.40 -2.16
N LYS A 335 13.45 15.28 -1.40
CA LYS A 335 14.92 15.37 -1.37
C LYS A 335 15.61 14.04 -1.04
N PRO A 336 15.15 13.22 -0.07
CA PRO A 336 15.79 11.93 0.21
C PRO A 336 15.70 10.95 -0.98
N ILE A 337 14.58 10.96 -1.70
CA ILE A 337 14.37 10.11 -2.88
C ILE A 337 15.20 10.64 -4.05
N ALA A 338 15.20 11.94 -4.29
CA ALA A 338 16.02 12.61 -5.29
C ALA A 338 17.52 12.32 -5.09
N ALA A 339 18.00 12.34 -3.85
CA ALA A 339 19.38 12.01 -3.51
C ALA A 339 19.73 10.54 -3.81
N ALA A 340 18.80 9.60 -3.56
CA ALA A 340 18.98 8.19 -3.88
C ALA A 340 19.00 7.92 -5.40
N ILE A 341 18.19 8.67 -6.16
CA ILE A 341 18.14 8.59 -7.62
C ILE A 341 19.35 9.30 -8.25
N GLY A 342 19.87 10.35 -7.59
CA GLY A 342 21.00 11.15 -8.09
C GLY A 342 20.60 12.30 -9.00
N ARG A 343 19.33 12.73 -8.99
CA ARG A 343 18.82 13.88 -9.75
C ARG A 343 17.61 14.51 -9.04
N PRO A 344 17.28 15.80 -9.32
CA PRO A 344 16.05 16.41 -8.85
C PRO A 344 14.81 15.60 -9.27
N LEU A 345 13.84 15.49 -8.36
CA LEU A 345 12.55 14.86 -8.57
C LEU A 345 11.44 15.86 -8.17
N PRO A 346 11.12 16.84 -9.03
CA PRO A 346 10.17 17.90 -8.68
C PRO A 346 8.73 17.39 -8.62
N ALA A 347 8.40 16.34 -9.39
CA ALA A 347 7.05 15.81 -9.50
C ALA A 347 7.04 14.32 -9.87
N ILE A 348 6.10 13.59 -9.27
CA ILE A 348 5.71 12.22 -9.57
C ILE A 348 4.27 12.26 -10.09
N LEU A 349 4.04 11.75 -11.30
CA LEU A 349 2.73 11.66 -11.92
C LEU A 349 2.09 10.32 -11.52
N GLY A 350 1.09 10.39 -10.65
CA GLY A 350 0.43 9.24 -10.04
C GLY A 350 -0.67 8.63 -10.89
N LYS A 351 -1.45 7.73 -10.29
CA LYS A 351 -2.48 6.95 -11.00
C LYS A 351 -3.59 7.80 -11.62
N GLU A 352 -3.76 9.07 -11.27
CA GLU A 352 -4.86 9.89 -11.82
C GLU A 352 -4.81 9.96 -13.35
N VAL A 353 -3.60 10.07 -13.93
CA VAL A 353 -3.41 10.07 -15.38
C VAL A 353 -3.79 8.71 -15.99
N LEU A 354 -3.46 7.61 -15.33
CA LEU A 354 -3.69 6.25 -15.80
C LEU A 354 -5.17 5.86 -15.70
N ASN A 355 -5.87 6.40 -14.71
CA ASN A 355 -7.32 6.31 -14.56
C ASN A 355 -8.06 7.16 -15.58
N ALA A 356 -7.49 8.31 -15.95
CA ALA A 356 -8.11 9.29 -16.84
C ALA A 356 -7.95 8.93 -18.31
N LEU A 357 -6.79 8.41 -18.69
CA LEU A 357 -6.33 8.24 -20.07
C LEU A 357 -5.85 6.82 -20.31
N THR A 358 -5.97 6.37 -21.56
CA THR A 358 -5.25 5.18 -21.99
C THR A 358 -3.81 5.58 -22.30
N VAL A 359 -2.83 4.96 -21.66
CA VAL A 359 -1.41 5.35 -21.78
C VAL A 359 -0.63 4.24 -22.45
N GLN A 360 -0.11 4.53 -23.64
CA GLN A 360 0.69 3.61 -24.46
C GLN A 360 2.17 3.95 -24.31
N LEU A 361 2.99 2.95 -23.95
CA LEU A 361 4.42 3.05 -23.74
C LEU A 361 5.16 2.16 -24.75
N ASP A 362 6.00 2.78 -25.57
CA ASP A 362 7.01 2.08 -26.36
C ASP A 362 8.39 2.34 -25.74
N PHE A 363 8.93 1.32 -25.07
CA PHE A 363 10.25 1.37 -24.46
C PHE A 363 11.40 1.20 -25.48
N GLY A 364 11.13 0.71 -26.69
CA GLY A 364 12.10 0.65 -27.77
C GLY A 364 12.37 2.03 -28.35
N GLY A 365 11.30 2.74 -28.73
CA GLY A 365 11.36 4.13 -29.19
C GLY A 365 11.49 5.17 -28.07
N GLN A 366 11.34 4.76 -26.81
CA GLN A 366 11.21 5.66 -25.64
C GLN A 366 10.14 6.74 -25.85
N THR A 367 8.97 6.30 -26.34
CA THR A 367 7.84 7.20 -26.58
C THR A 367 6.62 6.83 -25.75
N ILE A 368 5.90 7.84 -25.28
CA ILE A 368 4.64 7.73 -24.57
C ILE A 368 3.54 8.44 -25.36
N THR A 369 2.38 7.80 -25.47
CA THR A 369 1.20 8.39 -26.13
C THR A 369 0.01 8.30 -25.18
N PHE A 370 -0.68 9.42 -24.97
CA PHE A 370 -1.89 9.48 -24.18
C PHE A 370 -3.10 9.51 -25.10
N HIS A 371 -4.09 8.65 -24.86
CA HIS A 371 -5.29 8.51 -25.66
C HIS A 371 -6.54 8.74 -24.82
N ASP A 372 -7.57 9.34 -25.42
CA ASP A 372 -8.94 9.32 -24.90
C ASP A 372 -9.41 7.86 -24.83
N PRO A 373 -9.73 7.33 -23.63
CA PRO A 373 -10.14 5.94 -23.49
C PRO A 373 -11.34 5.58 -24.35
N ALA A 374 -12.27 6.51 -24.62
CA ALA A 374 -13.47 6.24 -25.40
C ALA A 374 -13.17 5.98 -26.89
N ARG A 375 -12.03 6.45 -27.39
CA ARG A 375 -11.63 6.36 -28.81
C ARG A 375 -10.44 5.44 -29.05
N PHE A 376 -9.82 4.93 -28.00
CA PHE A 376 -8.68 4.03 -28.10
C PHE A 376 -9.07 2.67 -28.73
N GLN A 377 -8.18 2.16 -29.58
CA GLN A 377 -8.23 0.81 -30.12
C GLN A 377 -6.91 0.09 -29.80
N PRO A 378 -6.96 -1.15 -29.28
CA PRO A 378 -5.75 -1.87 -28.92
C PRO A 378 -4.91 -2.23 -30.15
N PRO A 379 -3.56 -2.22 -30.03
CA PRO A 379 -2.68 -2.69 -31.08
C PRO A 379 -2.94 -4.17 -31.42
N ALA A 380 -2.75 -4.53 -32.70
CA ALA A 380 -2.86 -5.92 -33.13
C ALA A 380 -1.84 -6.81 -32.38
N GLY A 381 -2.30 -7.99 -31.92
CA GLY A 381 -1.48 -8.96 -31.19
C GLY A 381 -1.18 -8.61 -29.73
N ALA A 382 -1.80 -7.55 -29.19
CA ALA A 382 -1.65 -7.20 -27.78
C ALA A 382 -2.50 -8.12 -26.89
N VAL A 383 -1.90 -8.71 -25.85
CA VAL A 383 -2.58 -9.62 -24.93
C VAL A 383 -3.27 -8.79 -23.84
N PRO A 384 -4.61 -8.85 -23.70
CA PRO A 384 -5.29 -8.20 -22.60
C PRO A 384 -5.00 -8.95 -21.29
N VAL A 385 -4.55 -8.22 -20.28
CA VAL A 385 -4.36 -8.72 -18.92
C VAL A 385 -5.33 -7.97 -18.01
N PRO A 386 -6.18 -8.68 -17.24
CA PRO A 386 -7.13 -8.03 -16.35
C PRO A 386 -6.39 -7.32 -15.22
N VAL A 387 -6.94 -6.18 -14.83
CA VAL A 387 -6.46 -5.37 -13.71
C VAL A 387 -7.51 -5.37 -12.62
N THR A 388 -7.09 -5.61 -11.39
CA THR A 388 -7.94 -5.58 -10.20
C THR A 388 -7.53 -4.43 -9.31
N ASN A 389 -8.48 -3.62 -8.83
CA ASN A 389 -8.23 -2.65 -7.76
C ASN A 389 -8.12 -3.40 -6.43
N VAL A 390 -6.99 -3.25 -5.76
CA VAL A 390 -6.68 -3.87 -4.48
C VAL A 390 -6.23 -2.78 -3.53
N SER A 391 -7.12 -2.36 -2.64
CA SER A 391 -6.87 -1.32 -1.63
C SER A 391 -6.30 -0.02 -2.25
N GLY A 392 -6.84 0.41 -3.40
CA GLY A 392 -6.43 1.65 -4.08
C GLY A 392 -5.31 1.50 -5.12
N LEU A 393 -4.56 0.39 -5.10
CA LEU A 393 -3.56 0.06 -6.11
C LEU A 393 -4.12 -0.87 -7.19
N HIS A 394 -3.45 -0.91 -8.34
CA HIS A 394 -3.81 -1.79 -9.44
C HIS A 394 -2.90 -3.01 -9.47
N ALA A 395 -3.51 -4.20 -9.45
CA ALA A 395 -2.80 -5.48 -9.45
C ALA A 395 -3.14 -6.31 -10.69
N ILE A 396 -2.18 -7.10 -11.15
CA ILE A 396 -2.30 -8.00 -12.30
C ILE A 396 -1.96 -9.44 -11.91
N PRO A 397 -2.56 -10.44 -12.58
CA PRO A 397 -2.26 -11.84 -12.31
C PRO A 397 -0.88 -12.24 -12.84
N ALA A 398 -0.10 -12.91 -12.00
CA ALA A 398 1.15 -13.54 -12.37
C ALA A 398 1.37 -14.84 -11.58
N SER A 399 2.20 -15.75 -12.08
CA SER A 399 2.53 -17.00 -11.41
C SER A 399 4.02 -17.04 -11.07
N ILE A 400 4.35 -17.16 -9.79
CA ILE A 400 5.73 -17.31 -9.31
C ILE A 400 6.09 -18.80 -9.27
N GLU A 401 7.21 -19.18 -9.89
CA GLU A 401 7.80 -20.53 -9.84
C GLU A 401 6.83 -21.69 -10.17
N GLY A 402 5.90 -21.45 -11.10
CA GLY A 402 4.91 -22.44 -11.54
C GLY A 402 3.72 -22.64 -10.59
N GLY A 403 3.60 -21.80 -9.56
CA GLY A 403 2.45 -21.77 -8.66
C GLY A 403 1.15 -21.31 -9.33
N LYS A 404 0.05 -21.30 -8.56
CA LYS A 404 -1.22 -20.74 -9.05
C LYS A 404 -1.06 -19.23 -9.29
N PRO A 405 -1.77 -18.65 -10.28
CA PRO A 405 -1.77 -17.21 -10.46
C PRO A 405 -2.20 -16.48 -9.19
N VAL A 406 -1.44 -15.45 -8.83
CA VAL A 406 -1.69 -14.54 -7.72
C VAL A 406 -1.69 -13.10 -8.22
N LEU A 407 -2.39 -12.22 -7.51
CA LEU A 407 -2.36 -10.78 -7.82
C LEU A 407 -1.04 -10.18 -7.33
N MET A 408 -0.40 -9.39 -8.18
CA MET A 408 0.81 -8.63 -7.86
C MET A 408 0.63 -7.19 -8.32
N ASP A 409 1.07 -6.23 -7.51
CA ASP A 409 0.96 -4.81 -7.79
C ASP A 409 1.70 -4.47 -9.09
N PHE A 410 1.06 -3.68 -9.95
CA PHE A 410 1.62 -3.18 -11.20
C PHE A 410 2.27 -1.82 -10.97
N ASP A 411 3.59 -1.74 -11.10
CA ASP A 411 4.34 -0.57 -10.63
C ASP A 411 5.41 -0.08 -11.63
N LEU A 412 5.04 0.94 -12.41
CA LEU A 412 5.94 1.68 -13.31
C LEU A 412 6.96 2.56 -12.55
N GLY A 413 6.74 2.81 -11.26
CA GLY A 413 7.66 3.50 -10.37
C GLY A 413 8.61 2.56 -9.63
N ASN A 414 8.46 1.24 -9.68
CA ASN A 414 9.39 0.34 -9.03
C ASN A 414 10.62 0.07 -9.92
N GLY A 415 11.80 0.50 -9.46
CA GLY A 415 13.07 0.28 -10.15
C GLY A 415 13.67 -1.12 -10.00
N GLN A 416 13.10 -1.98 -9.15
CA GLN A 416 13.50 -3.38 -9.00
C GLN A 416 12.62 -4.31 -9.83
N PRO A 417 13.11 -5.49 -10.28
CA PRO A 417 12.29 -6.40 -11.08
C PRO A 417 11.07 -6.90 -10.33
N LEU A 418 11.28 -7.37 -9.09
CA LEU A 418 10.27 -8.04 -8.29
C LEU A 418 10.51 -7.77 -6.79
N LEU A 419 9.44 -7.42 -6.09
CA LEU A 419 9.38 -7.43 -4.63
C LEU A 419 8.33 -8.45 -4.19
N VAL A 420 8.71 -9.45 -3.41
CA VAL A 420 7.78 -10.49 -2.93
C VAL A 420 7.39 -10.20 -1.48
N PHE A 421 6.09 -10.20 -1.20
CA PHE A 421 5.55 -9.83 0.10
C PHE A 421 5.63 -10.98 1.12
N PRO A 422 5.81 -10.70 2.42
CA PRO A 422 5.93 -11.70 3.48
C PRO A 422 4.82 -12.74 3.49
N THR A 423 3.58 -12.28 3.24
CA THR A 423 2.38 -13.11 3.19
C THR A 423 2.42 -14.19 2.12
N TYR A 424 3.27 -14.02 1.10
CA TYR A 424 3.49 -15.02 0.05
C TYR A 424 4.78 -15.80 0.25
N TRP A 425 5.92 -15.12 0.46
CA TRP A 425 7.21 -15.82 0.42
C TRP A 425 7.47 -16.71 1.63
N LYS A 426 6.98 -16.33 2.83
CA LYS A 426 7.21 -17.11 4.06
C LYS A 426 6.46 -18.44 4.06
N PRO A 427 5.14 -18.49 3.81
CA PRO A 427 4.41 -19.77 3.81
C PRO A 427 4.91 -20.73 2.71
N ASN A 428 5.45 -20.18 1.62
CA ASN A 428 6.01 -20.97 0.52
C ASN A 428 7.50 -21.33 0.72
N GLY A 429 8.12 -20.97 1.86
CA GLY A 429 9.52 -21.30 2.15
C GLY A 429 10.51 -20.80 1.10
N MET A 430 10.21 -19.69 0.42
CA MET A 430 10.91 -19.33 -0.82
C MET A 430 12.42 -19.13 -0.60
N LEU A 431 12.85 -18.71 0.58
CA LEU A 431 14.26 -18.43 0.87
C LEU A 431 15.05 -19.65 1.40
N SER A 432 14.42 -20.81 1.60
CA SER A 432 15.05 -21.96 2.26
C SER A 432 16.13 -22.65 1.41
N ASP A 433 15.92 -22.73 0.10
CA ASP A 433 16.77 -23.53 -0.81
C ASP A 433 17.46 -22.69 -1.89
N ARG A 434 17.91 -21.47 -1.54
CA ARG A 434 18.66 -20.61 -2.46
C ARG A 434 19.66 -19.72 -1.72
N PRO A 435 20.74 -19.28 -2.39
CA PRO A 435 21.60 -18.22 -1.86
C PRO A 435 20.77 -16.97 -1.53
N THR A 436 21.04 -16.37 -0.37
CA THR A 436 20.40 -15.14 0.07
C THR A 436 21.42 -14.17 0.59
N SER A 437 21.18 -12.88 0.41
CA SER A 437 21.98 -11.82 1.01
C SER A 437 21.07 -10.67 1.46
N LYS A 438 21.68 -9.52 1.77
CA LYS A 438 20.99 -8.27 2.11
C LYS A 438 21.20 -7.24 1.02
N GLY A 439 20.10 -6.63 0.57
CA GLY A 439 20.09 -5.43 -0.26
C GLY A 439 19.43 -4.27 0.49
N MET A 440 19.44 -3.10 -0.12
CA MET A 440 18.73 -1.92 0.37
C MET A 440 17.67 -1.53 -0.65
N SER A 441 16.47 -1.29 -0.16
CA SER A 441 15.34 -0.79 -0.93
C SER A 441 14.84 0.50 -0.30
N GLY A 442 14.45 1.50 -1.10
CA GLY A 442 13.95 2.78 -0.63
C GLY A 442 12.67 3.20 -1.33
N ALA A 443 11.78 3.85 -0.57
CA ALA A 443 10.56 4.50 -1.03
C ALA A 443 10.11 5.56 0.00
N ILE A 444 8.84 5.98 -0.05
CA ILE A 444 8.19 6.79 1.00
C ILE A 444 8.36 6.09 2.36
N GLY A 445 8.88 6.80 3.38
CA GLY A 445 9.24 6.27 4.70
C GLY A 445 10.72 5.84 4.85
N GLY A 446 11.50 5.93 3.77
CA GLY A 446 12.96 5.85 3.78
C GLY A 446 13.55 4.53 3.27
N MET A 447 14.85 4.37 3.47
CA MET A 447 15.61 3.19 3.05
C MET A 447 15.52 2.08 4.11
N ARG A 448 15.48 0.81 3.67
CA ARG A 448 15.43 -0.39 4.52
C ARG A 448 16.33 -1.49 3.97
N SER A 449 16.99 -2.23 4.88
CA SER A 449 17.73 -3.44 4.56
C SER A 449 16.74 -4.60 4.39
N ARG A 450 16.84 -5.35 3.30
CA ARG A 450 15.90 -6.42 2.93
C ARG A 450 16.65 -7.65 2.44
N ASN A 451 16.03 -8.81 2.58
CA ASN A 451 16.54 -10.03 1.96
C ASN A 451 16.49 -9.89 0.42
N VAL A 452 17.54 -10.36 -0.23
CA VAL A 452 17.60 -10.51 -1.69
C VAL A 452 17.93 -11.95 -2.04
N ALA A 453 17.27 -12.45 -3.10
CA ALA A 453 17.52 -13.75 -3.69
C ALA A 453 17.05 -13.78 -5.15
N THR A 454 17.46 -14.79 -5.89
CA THR A 454 17.00 -14.99 -7.27
C THR A 454 15.72 -15.85 -7.31
N VAL A 455 14.63 -15.30 -7.87
CA VAL A 455 13.39 -16.04 -8.19
C VAL A 455 13.57 -16.78 -9.51
N LYS A 456 13.30 -18.09 -9.52
CA LYS A 456 13.59 -18.98 -10.65
C LYS A 456 12.76 -18.62 -11.88
N SER A 457 11.49 -18.29 -11.69
CA SER A 457 10.63 -17.85 -12.78
C SER A 457 9.41 -17.05 -12.34
N LEU A 458 8.93 -16.21 -13.26
CA LEU A 458 7.64 -15.53 -13.18
C LEU A 458 6.93 -15.67 -14.52
N THR A 459 5.71 -16.19 -14.52
CA THR A 459 4.84 -16.21 -15.70
C THR A 459 3.87 -15.04 -15.66
N LEU A 460 3.92 -14.19 -16.68
CA LEU A 460 3.07 -13.01 -16.86
C LEU A 460 2.65 -12.92 -18.33
N ALA A 461 1.36 -12.66 -18.59
CA ALA A 461 0.82 -12.52 -19.95
C ALA A 461 1.19 -13.68 -20.91
N GLY A 462 1.25 -14.91 -20.38
CA GLY A 462 1.60 -16.11 -21.15
C GLY A 462 3.11 -16.30 -21.41
N VAL A 463 3.97 -15.42 -20.91
CA VAL A 463 5.43 -15.53 -21.04
C VAL A 463 6.06 -15.87 -19.70
N THR A 464 7.05 -16.78 -19.72
CA THR A 464 7.84 -17.13 -18.54
C THR A 464 9.20 -16.43 -18.57
N LEU A 465 9.40 -15.50 -17.64
CA LEU A 465 10.66 -14.85 -17.33
C LEU A 465 11.45 -15.71 -16.33
N ARG A 466 12.78 -15.70 -16.40
CA ARG A 466 13.66 -16.55 -15.57
C ARG A 466 14.76 -15.75 -14.89
N ASP A 467 15.30 -16.32 -13.82
CA ASP A 467 16.48 -15.82 -13.09
C ASP A 467 16.33 -14.35 -12.66
N ILE A 468 15.25 -14.07 -11.94
CA ILE A 468 14.79 -12.72 -11.61
C ILE A 468 15.38 -12.32 -10.25
N PRO A 469 16.23 -11.28 -10.16
CA PRO A 469 16.63 -10.70 -8.89
C PRO A 469 15.40 -10.15 -8.18
N ALA A 470 15.14 -10.62 -6.96
CA ALA A 470 13.99 -10.22 -6.18
C ALA A 470 14.41 -9.71 -4.80
N THR A 471 13.68 -8.71 -4.32
CA THR A 471 13.69 -8.29 -2.92
C THR A 471 12.55 -8.97 -2.18
N PHE A 472 12.74 -9.26 -0.91
CA PHE A 472 11.74 -9.91 -0.06
C PHE A 472 11.40 -8.97 1.09
N GLY A 473 10.12 -8.62 1.19
CA GLY A 473 9.62 -7.67 2.19
C GLY A 473 9.72 -8.22 3.61
N ASP A 474 9.63 -7.28 4.57
CA ASP A 474 9.58 -7.56 6.02
C ASP A 474 8.14 -7.36 6.52
N GLU A 475 7.73 -8.08 7.58
CA GLU A 475 6.34 -8.09 8.09
C GLU A 475 5.90 -6.78 8.74
N ASP A 476 6.84 -6.01 9.27
CA ASP A 476 6.57 -4.78 10.04
C ASP A 476 6.20 -3.59 9.14
N ASN A 477 5.97 -3.81 7.84
CA ASN A 477 5.54 -2.76 6.91
C ASN A 477 4.15 -3.09 6.34
N SER A 478 3.14 -2.31 6.72
CA SER A 478 1.76 -2.49 6.25
C SER A 478 1.58 -2.36 4.74
N ALA A 479 2.37 -1.52 4.05
CA ALA A 479 2.34 -1.42 2.59
C ALA A 479 2.73 -2.75 1.90
N LEU A 480 3.56 -3.56 2.57
CA LEU A 480 4.01 -4.87 2.09
C LEU A 480 3.24 -6.04 2.71
N ASN A 481 2.43 -5.77 3.74
CA ASN A 481 1.71 -6.76 4.50
C ASN A 481 0.18 -6.59 4.37
N ASN A 482 -0.28 -6.10 3.21
CA ASN A 482 -1.69 -5.94 2.91
C ASN A 482 -2.42 -7.30 2.78
N GLY A 483 -1.70 -8.39 2.44
CA GLY A 483 -2.22 -9.76 2.31
C GLY A 483 -3.27 -9.98 1.22
N HIS A 484 -3.38 -9.02 0.31
CA HIS A 484 -4.25 -9.08 -0.86
C HIS A 484 -3.46 -9.27 -2.16
N THR A 485 -2.21 -8.80 -2.18
CA THR A 485 -1.25 -9.08 -3.25
C THR A 485 -0.05 -9.88 -2.73
N ALA A 486 0.59 -10.62 -3.63
CA ALA A 486 1.75 -11.46 -3.35
C ALA A 486 3.08 -10.71 -3.48
N GLY A 487 3.05 -9.51 -4.04
CA GLY A 487 4.24 -8.75 -4.38
C GLY A 487 3.95 -7.62 -5.34
N ASN A 488 5.02 -7.01 -5.85
CA ASN A 488 5.02 -5.87 -6.75
C ASN A 488 5.97 -6.14 -7.93
N ILE A 489 5.48 -5.93 -9.16
CA ILE A 489 6.21 -6.09 -10.43
C ILE A 489 6.69 -4.73 -10.89
N GLY A 490 8.01 -4.57 -11.04
CA GLY A 490 8.60 -3.31 -11.44
C GLY A 490 9.13 -3.26 -12.87
N MET A 491 9.74 -2.13 -13.17
CA MET A 491 10.17 -1.71 -14.50
C MET A 491 11.10 -2.66 -15.26
N PRO A 492 12.07 -3.36 -14.63
CA PRO A 492 12.90 -4.35 -15.35
C PRO A 492 12.10 -5.52 -15.96
N ILE A 493 10.92 -5.82 -15.42
CA ILE A 493 9.97 -6.79 -15.99
C ILE A 493 9.04 -6.09 -16.98
N LEU A 494 8.39 -5.01 -16.57
CA LEU A 494 7.37 -4.31 -17.37
C LEU A 494 7.94 -3.74 -18.68
N GLY A 495 9.18 -3.23 -18.66
CA GLY A 495 9.89 -2.71 -19.82
C GLY A 495 10.22 -3.75 -20.89
N ARG A 496 10.00 -5.04 -20.63
CA ARG A 496 10.15 -6.13 -21.62
C ARG A 496 8.92 -6.30 -22.53
N PHE A 497 7.87 -5.53 -22.30
CA PHE A 497 6.65 -5.54 -23.11
C PHE A 497 6.47 -4.17 -23.79
N GLU A 498 5.86 -4.15 -24.97
CA GLU A 498 5.07 -2.99 -25.38
C GLU A 498 3.85 -2.97 -24.46
N LEU A 499 3.61 -1.82 -23.81
CA LEU A 499 2.69 -1.74 -22.69
C LEU A 499 1.62 -0.69 -22.98
N THR A 500 0.36 -1.00 -22.66
CA THR A 500 -0.71 0.01 -22.66
C THR A 500 -1.62 -0.15 -21.45
N THR A 501 -1.85 0.92 -20.70
CA THR A 501 -2.83 0.92 -19.60
C THR A 501 -4.21 1.35 -20.12
N ASP A 502 -5.26 0.60 -19.80
CA ASP A 502 -6.67 0.92 -20.13
C ASP A 502 -7.52 0.67 -18.86
N TYR A 503 -7.22 1.42 -17.79
CA TYR A 503 -7.87 1.24 -16.49
C TYR A 503 -9.37 1.56 -16.53
N ALA A 504 -9.79 2.44 -17.45
CA ALA A 504 -11.21 2.69 -17.73
C ALA A 504 -11.99 1.42 -18.11
N ARG A 505 -11.30 0.36 -18.55
CA ARG A 505 -11.87 -0.97 -18.85
C ARG A 505 -11.19 -2.09 -18.05
N SER A 506 -10.58 -1.75 -16.91
CA SER A 506 -9.97 -2.69 -15.96
C SER A 506 -9.00 -3.68 -16.62
N ARG A 507 -8.16 -3.19 -17.53
CA ARG A 507 -7.17 -4.02 -18.23
C ARG A 507 -5.91 -3.24 -18.59
N ILE A 508 -4.84 -4.00 -18.81
CA ILE A 508 -3.67 -3.54 -19.56
C ILE A 508 -3.48 -4.42 -20.78
N PHE A 509 -2.69 -3.94 -21.73
CA PHE A 509 -2.22 -4.72 -22.85
C PHE A 509 -0.72 -4.91 -22.73
N LEU A 510 -0.28 -6.17 -22.81
CA LEU A 510 1.12 -6.54 -22.79
C LEU A 510 1.43 -7.32 -24.06
N LYS A 511 2.44 -6.86 -24.80
CA LYS A 511 2.97 -7.55 -25.97
C LYS A 511 4.47 -7.75 -25.79
N PRO A 512 4.96 -9.00 -25.74
CA PRO A 512 6.38 -9.28 -25.53
C PRO A 512 7.27 -8.60 -26.57
N ARG A 513 8.36 -7.96 -26.14
CA ARG A 513 9.35 -7.36 -27.05
C ARG A 513 10.37 -8.42 -27.49
N PRO A 514 10.43 -8.77 -28.78
CA PRO A 514 11.40 -9.75 -29.28
C PRO A 514 12.84 -9.35 -28.93
N GLY A 515 13.67 -10.32 -28.54
CA GLY A 515 15.08 -10.09 -28.18
C GLY A 515 15.32 -9.40 -26.84
N VAL A 516 14.30 -8.78 -26.23
CA VAL A 516 14.37 -8.18 -24.89
C VAL A 516 13.69 -9.07 -23.85
N ILE A 517 12.62 -9.76 -24.25
CA ILE A 517 11.83 -10.59 -23.34
C ILE A 517 12.64 -11.71 -22.67
N ASP A 518 13.60 -12.30 -23.39
CA ASP A 518 14.45 -13.40 -22.90
C ASP A 518 15.80 -12.95 -22.35
N ALA A 519 16.09 -11.65 -22.34
CA ALA A 519 17.39 -11.14 -21.91
C ALA A 519 17.66 -11.45 -20.41
N PRO A 520 18.89 -11.72 -19.98
CA PRO A 520 19.20 -11.85 -18.55
C PRO A 520 18.87 -10.57 -17.78
N PHE A 521 18.37 -10.70 -16.55
CA PHE A 521 18.17 -9.54 -15.69
C PHE A 521 19.51 -8.99 -15.17
N PRO A 522 19.71 -7.66 -15.17
CA PRO A 522 20.83 -7.06 -14.45
C PRO A 522 20.74 -7.43 -12.97
N LYS A 523 21.83 -7.97 -12.44
CA LYS A 523 21.92 -8.45 -11.06
C LYS A 523 23.07 -7.75 -10.36
N ASP A 524 22.88 -7.35 -9.11
CA ASP A 524 23.99 -6.78 -8.36
C ASP A 524 25.05 -7.86 -8.13
N ARG A 525 26.29 -7.57 -8.52
CA ARG A 525 27.42 -8.49 -8.33
C ARG A 525 28.57 -7.85 -7.57
N LEU A 526 28.41 -6.60 -7.12
CA LEU A 526 29.37 -5.92 -6.26
C LEU A 526 29.08 -6.20 -4.78
N GLY A 527 27.81 -6.07 -4.37
CA GLY A 527 27.42 -6.20 -2.97
C GLY A 527 27.78 -5.00 -2.10
N ALA A 528 27.98 -3.82 -2.70
CA ALA A 528 28.14 -2.57 -1.96
C ALA A 528 27.08 -1.57 -2.42
N LEU A 529 26.39 -0.98 -1.45
CA LEU A 529 25.43 0.09 -1.68
C LEU A 529 26.04 1.41 -1.26
N THR A 530 25.99 2.36 -2.18
CA THR A 530 26.70 3.63 -2.03
C THR A 530 25.73 4.80 -2.06
N ARG A 531 26.05 5.86 -1.33
CA ARG A 531 25.45 7.17 -1.51
C ARG A 531 26.37 8.02 -2.38
N PHE A 532 25.82 8.63 -3.43
CA PHE A 532 26.57 9.56 -4.25
C PHE A 532 26.41 10.98 -3.70
N GLY A 533 27.52 11.67 -3.51
CA GLY A 533 27.54 13.04 -3.00
C GLY A 533 28.94 13.62 -3.09
N ASN A 534 29.03 14.93 -3.30
CA ASN A 534 30.32 15.64 -3.44
C ASN A 534 31.25 15.00 -4.49
N GLY A 535 30.69 14.45 -5.57
CA GLY A 535 31.43 13.81 -6.65
C GLY A 535 32.05 12.44 -6.30
N ALA A 536 31.67 11.81 -5.19
CA ALA A 536 32.19 10.52 -4.75
C ALA A 536 31.09 9.54 -4.29
N PHE A 537 31.44 8.26 -4.16
CA PHE A 537 30.54 7.23 -3.64
C PHE A 537 30.92 6.81 -2.23
N THR A 538 30.10 7.14 -1.25
CA THR A 538 30.31 6.68 0.14
C THR A 538 29.60 5.34 0.34
N ILE A 539 30.34 4.32 0.80
CA ILE A 539 29.79 3.00 1.11
C ILE A 539 28.87 3.12 2.32
N GLY A 540 27.57 2.88 2.10
CA GLY A 540 26.56 2.87 3.15
C GLY A 540 26.30 1.47 3.70
N VAL A 541 26.37 0.44 2.86
CA VAL A 541 26.15 -0.96 3.24
C VAL A 541 27.09 -1.87 2.45
N VAL A 542 27.57 -2.91 3.12
CA VAL A 542 28.28 -4.04 2.52
C VAL A 542 27.43 -5.28 2.74
N ALA A 543 27.04 -5.96 1.67
CA ALA A 543 26.14 -7.09 1.70
C ALA A 543 26.86 -8.36 2.20
N PRO A 544 26.27 -9.14 3.13
CA PRO A 544 26.86 -10.38 3.60
C PRO A 544 27.05 -11.41 2.48
N GLY A 545 28.18 -12.12 2.49
CA GLY A 545 28.53 -13.12 1.47
C GLY A 545 28.88 -12.52 0.10
N SER A 546 29.02 -11.20 0.00
CA SER A 546 29.23 -10.53 -1.28
C SER A 546 30.71 -10.31 -1.63
N PRO A 547 31.03 -10.00 -2.90
CA PRO A 547 32.38 -9.61 -3.29
C PRO A 547 32.94 -8.41 -2.53
N ALA A 548 32.09 -7.43 -2.18
CA ALA A 548 32.49 -6.28 -1.39
C ALA A 548 32.95 -6.68 0.01
N GLU A 549 32.23 -7.59 0.67
CA GLU A 549 32.63 -8.14 1.98
C GLU A 549 33.94 -8.92 1.87
N ALA A 550 34.04 -9.80 0.86
CA ALA A 550 35.24 -10.61 0.63
C ALA A 550 36.49 -9.77 0.32
N ALA A 551 36.31 -8.63 -0.36
CA ALA A 551 37.38 -7.67 -0.62
C ALA A 551 37.76 -6.83 0.62
N GLY A 552 36.98 -6.89 1.70
CA GLY A 552 37.23 -6.13 2.93
C GLY A 552 36.74 -4.68 2.89
N LEU A 553 35.80 -4.35 1.99
CA LEU A 553 35.16 -3.03 2.00
C LEU A 553 34.39 -2.82 3.30
N LYS A 554 34.38 -1.57 3.77
CA LYS A 554 33.76 -1.16 5.04
C LYS A 554 32.82 0.01 4.83
N VAL A 555 31.74 0.01 5.60
CA VAL A 555 30.82 1.16 5.68
C VAL A 555 31.60 2.42 6.06
N GLY A 556 31.30 3.53 5.39
CA GLY A 556 31.95 4.82 5.58
C GLY A 556 33.14 5.08 4.64
N GLN A 557 33.70 4.06 3.99
CA GLN A 557 34.74 4.27 2.96
C GLN A 557 34.18 5.04 1.77
N VAL A 558 35.03 5.84 1.13
CA VAL A 558 34.67 6.69 0.00
C VAL A 558 35.43 6.23 -1.24
N ILE A 559 34.71 5.88 -2.30
CA ILE A 559 35.25 5.53 -3.61
C ILE A 559 35.27 6.79 -4.47
N THR A 560 36.46 7.16 -4.93
CA THR A 560 36.71 8.37 -5.75
C THR A 560 36.85 8.05 -7.24
N ALA A 561 37.17 6.81 -7.60
CA ALA A 561 37.18 6.34 -8.99
C ALA A 561 36.91 4.83 -9.09
N VAL A 562 36.39 4.39 -10.24
CA VAL A 562 36.24 2.96 -10.59
C VAL A 562 36.83 2.73 -11.97
N ASP A 563 37.71 1.75 -12.10
CA ASP A 563 38.46 1.45 -13.33
C ASP A 563 39.19 2.71 -13.88
N GLY A 564 39.74 3.52 -12.97
CA GLY A 564 40.43 4.78 -13.29
C GLY A 564 39.52 5.95 -13.69
N ARG A 565 38.19 5.73 -13.79
CA ARG A 565 37.23 6.78 -14.10
C ARG A 565 36.73 7.47 -12.84
N PRO A 566 36.79 8.82 -12.73
CA PRO A 566 36.32 9.54 -11.57
C PRO A 566 34.85 9.24 -11.23
N ALA A 567 34.56 9.12 -9.94
CA ALA A 567 33.21 8.88 -9.44
C ALA A 567 32.24 9.99 -9.86
N ALA A 568 32.70 11.24 -9.91
CA ALA A 568 31.94 12.39 -10.37
C ALA A 568 31.46 12.25 -11.83
N GLU A 569 32.27 11.63 -12.69
CA GLU A 569 31.92 11.37 -14.10
C GLU A 569 31.02 10.14 -14.26
N LEU A 570 31.21 9.12 -13.41
CA LEU A 570 30.38 7.91 -13.43
C LEU A 570 28.95 8.22 -12.98
N GLY A 571 28.81 8.96 -11.89
CA GLY A 571 27.52 9.18 -11.22
C GLY A 571 26.81 7.87 -10.83
N VAL A 572 25.59 7.99 -10.31
CA VAL A 572 24.79 6.83 -9.86
C VAL A 572 24.54 5.83 -10.98
N ALA A 573 24.26 6.33 -12.20
CA ALA A 573 23.98 5.47 -13.36
C ALA A 573 25.22 4.67 -13.80
N GLY A 574 26.40 5.28 -13.86
CA GLY A 574 27.64 4.61 -14.24
C GLY A 574 28.04 3.53 -13.25
N LEU A 575 27.99 3.81 -11.94
CA LEU A 575 28.26 2.79 -10.93
C LEU A 575 27.25 1.64 -10.99
N THR A 576 25.97 1.94 -11.25
CA THR A 576 24.93 0.91 -11.41
C THR A 576 25.25 -0.01 -12.59
N ALA A 577 25.67 0.53 -13.73
CA ALA A 577 26.06 -0.29 -14.88
C ALA A 577 27.28 -1.18 -14.57
N LEU A 578 28.27 -0.65 -13.83
CA LEU A 578 29.49 -1.38 -13.45
C LEU A 578 29.18 -2.54 -12.50
N ARG A 579 28.39 -2.31 -11.43
CA ARG A 579 28.07 -3.36 -10.44
C ARG A 579 27.18 -4.46 -10.98
N THR A 580 26.46 -4.22 -12.08
CA THR A 580 25.66 -5.23 -12.79
C THR A 580 26.38 -5.89 -13.97
N GLY A 581 27.68 -5.62 -14.14
CA GLY A 581 28.52 -6.26 -15.15
C GLY A 581 28.60 -7.79 -15.00
N PRO A 582 29.17 -8.50 -15.99
CA PRO A 582 29.24 -9.95 -15.97
C PRO A 582 30.06 -10.47 -14.78
N ALA A 583 29.67 -11.63 -14.25
CA ALA A 583 30.47 -12.34 -13.24
C ALA A 583 31.87 -12.64 -13.79
N GLY A 584 32.88 -12.56 -12.93
CA GLY A 584 34.30 -12.70 -13.29
C GLY A 584 34.98 -11.41 -13.72
N ARG A 585 34.24 -10.32 -13.99
CA ARG A 585 34.85 -9.01 -14.25
C ARG A 585 35.51 -8.48 -12.98
N ALA A 586 36.79 -8.10 -13.09
CA ALA A 586 37.48 -7.33 -12.06
C ALA A 586 37.11 -5.84 -12.18
N LEU A 587 36.91 -5.19 -11.03
CA LEU A 587 36.78 -3.74 -10.88
C LEU A 587 37.92 -3.24 -10.00
N ALA A 588 38.55 -2.14 -10.40
CA ALA A 588 39.51 -1.43 -9.57
C ALA A 588 38.83 -0.23 -8.89
N LEU A 589 38.64 -0.29 -7.58
CA LEU A 589 38.04 0.77 -6.77
C LEU A 589 39.14 1.61 -6.14
N THR A 590 39.26 2.87 -6.52
CA THR A 590 40.17 3.81 -5.86
C THR A 590 39.44 4.48 -4.70
N LEU A 591 39.99 4.33 -3.49
CA LEU A 591 39.46 4.93 -2.28
C LEU A 591 40.04 6.33 -2.04
N ALA A 592 39.35 7.14 -1.24
CA ALA A 592 39.84 8.45 -0.81
C ALA A 592 41.15 8.40 -0.01
N SER A 593 41.53 7.25 0.54
CA SER A 593 42.84 7.01 1.18
C SER A 593 44.00 6.93 0.17
N GLY A 594 43.71 6.85 -1.14
CA GLY A 594 44.69 6.57 -2.19
C GLY A 594 44.90 5.07 -2.45
N GLU A 595 44.36 4.19 -1.60
CA GLU A 595 44.38 2.75 -1.81
C GLU A 595 43.51 2.37 -3.01
N THR A 596 43.99 1.45 -3.85
CA THR A 596 43.18 0.85 -4.91
C THR A 596 42.91 -0.61 -4.58
N MET A 597 41.63 -0.95 -4.47
CA MET A 597 41.16 -2.29 -4.17
C MET A 597 40.66 -2.97 -5.44
N SER A 598 41.15 -4.17 -5.72
CA SER A 598 40.63 -5.00 -6.82
C SER A 598 39.56 -5.94 -6.29
N LEU A 599 38.40 -5.96 -6.94
CA LEU A 599 37.28 -6.82 -6.59
C LEU A 599 36.76 -7.52 -7.85
N VAL A 600 36.45 -8.81 -7.75
CA VAL A 600 35.86 -9.59 -8.86
C VAL A 600 34.36 -9.74 -8.65
N LEU A 601 33.57 -9.28 -9.60
CA LEU A 601 32.11 -9.41 -9.59
C LEU A 601 31.69 -10.88 -9.58
N LYS A 602 30.73 -11.25 -8.72
CA LYS A 602 30.19 -12.61 -8.63
C LYS A 602 28.70 -12.58 -8.30
N ASP A 603 27.98 -13.61 -8.73
CA ASP A 603 26.63 -13.86 -8.22
C ASP A 603 26.72 -14.33 -6.77
N TYR A 604 26.06 -13.62 -5.85
CA TYR A 604 26.13 -13.88 -4.40
C TYR A 604 24.76 -14.10 -3.73
N TYR A 605 23.67 -14.05 -4.50
CA TYR A 605 22.29 -14.33 -4.11
C TYR A 605 21.49 -14.87 -5.29
#